data_AF-A0A7V9C4B4-F1
#
_entry.id   AF-A0A7V9C4B4-F1
#
_cell.length_a   1.000
_cell.length_b   1.000
_cell.length_c   1.000
_cell.angle_alpha   90.00
_cell.angle_beta   90.00
_cell.angle_gamma   90.00
#
_symmetry.space_group_name_H-M   'P 1'
#
loop_
_entity.id
_entity.type
_entity.pdbx_description
1 polymer ?
#
loop_
_entity_poly.entity_id
_entity_poly.type
_entity_poly.pdbx_seq_one_letter_code
_entity_poly.pdbx_strand_id
1 'polypeptide(L)'
;MIKDDQSLGDLFSSLAAETGTLIRQEVSLAQVELTQKAVIVGKNVGFLVVGGAVGYAALLVLLSAVVIILSNFIPLWASALLVGAVVGIISFFLVSSALAELKKTDLAPHETVESIKEDAQWLKDQVS
;
A
#
# COMPACT_ATOMS: atom_id res chain seq x y z
N MET A 1 45.31 8.53 46.45
CA MET A 1 45.56 7.89 45.14
C MET A 1 44.57 8.52 44.18
N ILE A 2 44.97 9.62 43.55
CA ILE A 2 44.13 10.43 42.66
C ILE A 2 44.25 9.76 41.29
N LYS A 3 43.13 9.24 40.74
CA LYS A 3 43.07 8.70 39.38
C LYS A 3 42.40 9.74 38.51
N ASP A 4 43.26 10.43 37.77
CA ASP A 4 43.10 11.16 36.52
C ASP A 4 41.69 11.59 36.08
N ASP A 5 41.59 12.91 35.93
CA ASP A 5 40.58 13.63 35.18
C ASP A 5 40.29 12.93 33.85
N GLN A 6 39.03 12.52 33.63
CA GLN A 6 38.61 12.08 32.30
C GLN A 6 38.92 13.21 31.32
N SER A 7 39.72 12.91 30.31
CA SER A 7 40.04 13.91 29.30
C SER A 7 38.75 14.27 28.54
N LEU A 8 38.64 15.48 28.02
CA LEU A 8 37.53 15.88 27.15
C LEU A 8 37.38 14.92 25.95
N GLY A 9 38.45 14.23 25.55
CA GLY A 9 38.42 13.19 24.51
C GLY A 9 37.69 11.91 24.93
N ASP A 10 37.79 11.49 26.18
CA ASP A 10 37.14 10.28 26.69
C ASP A 10 35.62 10.45 26.85
N LEU A 11 35.19 11.65 27.24
CA LEU A 11 33.77 12.03 27.28
C LEU A 11 33.17 12.09 25.88
N PHE A 12 33.89 12.65 24.91
CA PHE A 12 33.45 12.71 23.52
C PHE A 12 33.38 11.31 22.88
N SER A 13 34.36 10.45 23.18
CA SER A 13 34.36 9.05 22.73
C SER A 13 33.19 8.26 23.32
N SER A 14 32.88 8.46 24.61
CA SER A 14 31.75 7.80 25.27
C SER A 14 30.41 8.28 24.72
N LEU A 15 30.24 9.58 24.49
CA LEU A 15 29.02 10.14 23.90
C LEU A 15 28.81 9.67 22.45
N ALA A 16 29.88 9.58 21.65
CA ALA A 16 29.82 9.04 20.29
C ALA A 16 29.42 7.55 20.30
N ALA A 17 29.92 6.77 21.27
CA ALA A 17 29.56 5.37 21.43
C ALA A 17 28.10 5.18 21.88
N GLU A 18 27.59 6.01 22.80
CA GLU A 18 26.19 6.01 23.23
C GLU A 18 25.25 6.43 22.11
N THR A 19 25.60 7.49 21.37
CA THR A 19 24.83 7.95 20.21
C THR A 19 24.76 6.88 19.13
N GLY A 20 25.88 6.19 18.84
CA GLY A 20 25.90 5.05 17.92
C GLY A 20 25.04 3.88 18.39
N THR A 21 24.91 3.68 19.71
CA THR A 21 24.06 2.66 20.30
C THR A 21 22.58 3.03 20.18
N LEU A 22 22.21 4.28 20.45
CA LEU A 22 20.85 4.81 20.25
C LEU A 22 20.40 4.67 18.80
N ILE A 23 21.23 5.09 17.83
CA ILE A 23 20.88 4.97 16.41
C ILE A 23 20.62 3.51 16.02
N ARG A 24 21.43 2.56 16.51
CA ARG A 24 21.21 1.13 16.26
C ARG A 24 19.88 0.64 16.87
N GLN A 25 19.52 1.13 18.04
CA GLN A 25 18.25 0.80 18.70
C GLN A 25 17.06 1.38 17.93
N GLU A 26 17.14 2.64 17.48
CA GLU A 26 16.11 3.30 16.68
C GLU A 26 15.86 2.54 15.37
N VAL A 27 16.93 2.14 14.67
CA VAL A 27 16.85 1.33 13.45
C VAL A 27 16.24 -0.05 13.74
N SER A 28 16.64 -0.70 14.84
CA SER A 28 16.07 -1.98 15.24
C SER A 28 14.59 -1.87 15.58
N LEU A 29 14.17 -0.80 16.25
CA LEU A 29 12.78 -0.53 16.60
C LEU A 29 11.95 -0.25 15.34
N ALA A 30 12.45 0.61 14.45
CA ALA A 30 11.82 0.89 13.16
C ALA A 30 11.66 -0.38 12.33
N GLN A 31 12.67 -1.26 12.31
CA GLN A 31 12.58 -2.55 11.62
C GLN A 31 11.47 -3.44 12.20
N VAL A 32 11.35 -3.51 13.53
CA VAL A 32 10.28 -4.28 14.19
C VAL A 32 8.91 -3.70 13.85
N GLU A 33 8.73 -2.39 13.95
CA GLU A 33 7.45 -1.73 13.67
C GLU A 33 7.05 -1.89 12.19
N LEU A 34 7.99 -1.69 11.26
CA LEU A 34 7.76 -1.91 9.83
C LEU A 34 7.37 -3.35 9.54
N THR A 35 8.03 -4.33 10.18
CA THR A 35 7.70 -5.75 10.01
C THR A 35 6.30 -6.06 10.53
N GLN A 36 5.93 -5.55 11.71
CA GLN A 36 4.58 -5.74 12.26
C GLN A 36 3.52 -5.12 11.35
N LYS A 37 3.73 -3.89 10.87
CA LYS A 37 2.83 -3.23 9.92
C LYS A 37 2.73 -4.02 8.62
N ALA A 38 3.86 -4.48 8.08
CA ALA A 38 3.91 -5.28 6.85
C ALA A 38 3.13 -6.60 6.98
N VAL A 39 3.23 -7.29 8.12
CA VAL A 39 2.46 -8.53 8.37
C VAL A 39 0.96 -8.25 8.42
N ILE A 40 0.53 -7.18 9.10
CA ILE A 40 -0.90 -6.84 9.20
C ILE A 40 -1.45 -6.47 7.83
N VAL A 41 -0.75 -5.58 7.10
CA VAL A 41 -1.13 -5.17 5.74
C VAL A 41 -1.13 -6.39 4.81
N GLY A 42 -0.07 -7.20 4.84
CA GLY A 42 0.07 -8.39 4.02
C GLY A 42 -1.04 -9.41 4.27
N LYS A 43 -1.43 -9.64 5.53
CA LYS A 43 -2.56 -10.51 5.87
C LYS A 43 -3.88 -9.97 5.31
N ASN A 44 -4.14 -8.68 5.47
CA ASN A 44 -5.38 -8.06 5.00
C ASN A 44 -5.47 -8.06 3.47
N VAL A 45 -4.36 -7.76 2.78
CA VAL A 45 -4.27 -7.88 1.32
C VAL A 45 -4.48 -9.32 0.88
N GLY A 46 -3.88 -10.29 1.60
CA GLY A 46 -4.07 -11.71 1.34
C GLY A 46 -5.55 -12.13 1.41
N PHE A 47 -6.26 -11.73 2.46
CA PHE A 47 -7.70 -11.98 2.57
C PHE A 47 -8.52 -11.28 1.48
N LEU A 48 -8.14 -10.06 1.09
CA LEU A 48 -8.82 -9.34 0.01
C LEU A 48 -8.67 -10.08 -1.34
N VAL A 49 -7.48 -10.59 -1.65
CA VAL A 49 -7.23 -11.35 -2.88
C VAL A 49 -8.03 -12.66 -2.89
N VAL A 50 -7.93 -13.45 -1.81
CA VAL A 50 -8.64 -14.74 -1.72
C VAL A 50 -10.16 -14.53 -1.69
N GLY A 51 -10.64 -13.59 -0.88
CA GLY A 51 -12.05 -13.24 -0.79
C GLY A 51 -12.60 -12.71 -2.12
N GLY A 52 -11.83 -11.88 -2.81
CA GLY A 52 -12.15 -11.39 -4.16
C GLY A 52 -12.24 -12.54 -5.17
N ALA A 53 -11.30 -13.48 -5.15
CA ALA A 53 -11.31 -14.65 -6.04
C ALA A 53 -12.53 -15.57 -5.78
N VAL A 54 -12.82 -15.86 -4.50
CA VAL A 54 -13.98 -16.66 -4.12
C VAL A 54 -15.30 -15.95 -4.48
N GLY A 55 -15.40 -14.65 -4.20
CA GLY A 55 -16.55 -13.83 -4.57
C GLY A 55 -16.76 -13.78 -6.09
N TYR A 56 -15.68 -13.66 -6.86
CA TYR A 56 -15.73 -13.71 -8.33
C TYR A 56 -16.24 -15.07 -8.83
N ALA A 57 -15.72 -16.18 -8.29
CA ALA A 57 -16.20 -17.51 -8.63
C ALA A 57 -17.70 -17.70 -8.30
N ALA A 58 -18.15 -17.23 -7.13
CA ALA A 58 -19.56 -17.26 -6.75
C ALA A 58 -20.42 -16.44 -7.72
N LEU A 59 -19.96 -15.26 -8.13
CA LEU A 59 -20.64 -14.42 -9.11
C LEU A 59 -20.77 -15.12 -10.48
N LEU A 60 -19.72 -15.81 -10.96
CA LEU A 60 -19.79 -16.60 -12.21
C LEU A 60 -20.83 -17.73 -12.13
N VAL A 61 -20.92 -18.43 -10.99
CA VAL A 61 -21.93 -19.47 -10.78
C VAL A 61 -23.33 -18.87 -10.79
N LEU A 62 -23.55 -17.73 -10.12
CA LEU A 62 -24.84 -17.04 -10.12
C LEU A 62 -25.24 -16.54 -11.51
N LEU A 63 -24.32 -15.92 -12.26
CA LEU A 63 -24.59 -15.51 -13.64
C LEU A 63 -24.93 -16.70 -14.54
N SER A 64 -24.22 -17.82 -14.37
CA SER A 64 -24.52 -19.07 -15.08
C SER A 64 -25.93 -19.58 -14.75
N ALA A 65 -26.35 -19.51 -13.48
CA ALA A 65 -27.70 -19.87 -13.08
C ALA A 65 -28.76 -18.97 -13.73
N VAL A 66 -28.53 -17.66 -13.79
CA VAL A 66 -29.44 -16.72 -14.50
C VAL A 66 -29.54 -17.08 -15.98
N VAL A 67 -28.42 -17.39 -16.64
CA VAL A 67 -28.40 -17.83 -18.03
C VAL A 67 -29.21 -19.12 -18.22
N ILE A 68 -29.04 -20.11 -17.34
CA ILE A 68 -29.78 -21.37 -17.40
C ILE A 68 -31.28 -21.12 -17.20
N ILE A 69 -31.67 -20.31 -16.22
CA ILE A 69 -33.08 -19.98 -15.96
C ILE A 69 -33.71 -19.32 -17.18
N LEU A 70 -33.04 -18.32 -17.76
CA LEU A 70 -33.55 -17.59 -18.91
C LEU A 70 -33.56 -18.44 -20.20
N SER A 71 -32.68 -19.45 -20.29
CA SER A 71 -32.68 -20.42 -21.40
C SER A 71 -33.95 -21.28 -21.52
N ASN A 72 -34.81 -21.30 -20.49
CA ASN A 72 -36.12 -21.93 -20.58
C ASN A 72 -37.11 -21.13 -21.46
N PHE A 73 -36.81 -19.86 -21.74
CA PHE A 73 -37.68 -18.96 -22.51
C PHE A 73 -37.11 -18.61 -23.89
N ILE A 74 -35.78 -18.60 -24.03
CA ILE A 74 -35.05 -18.24 -25.26
C ILE A 74 -33.86 -19.18 -25.49
N PRO A 75 -33.30 -19.29 -26.71
CA PRO A 75 -32.12 -20.11 -26.96
C PRO A 75 -30.96 -19.78 -26.02
N LEU A 76 -30.19 -20.80 -25.60
CA LEU A 76 -29.08 -20.66 -24.64
C LEU A 76 -28.07 -19.56 -25.05
N TRP A 77 -27.73 -19.48 -26.34
CA TRP A 77 -26.81 -18.46 -26.85
C TRP A 77 -27.36 -17.04 -26.67
N ALA A 78 -28.68 -16.84 -26.89
CA ALA A 78 -29.32 -15.55 -26.76
C ALA A 78 -29.43 -15.13 -25.28
N SER A 79 -29.70 -16.10 -24.39
CA SER A 79 -29.67 -15.90 -22.95
C SER A 79 -28.30 -15.46 -22.45
N ALA A 80 -27.24 -16.15 -22.88
CA ALA A 80 -25.88 -15.81 -22.51
C ALA A 80 -25.49 -14.39 -23.00
N LEU A 81 -25.86 -14.04 -24.23
CA LEU A 81 -25.62 -12.69 -24.77
C LEU A 81 -26.39 -11.61 -24.00
N LEU A 82 -27.64 -11.84 -23.64
CA LEU A 82 -28.46 -10.85 -22.93
C LEU A 82 -27.88 -10.59 -21.53
N VAL A 83 -27.59 -11.65 -20.76
CA VAL A 83 -27.00 -11.52 -19.43
C VAL A 83 -25.61 -10.89 -19.53
N GLY A 84 -24.80 -11.32 -20.50
CA GLY A 84 -23.48 -10.76 -20.77
C GLY A 84 -23.52 -9.27 -21.12
N ALA A 85 -24.49 -8.84 -21.93
CA ALA A 85 -24.67 -7.42 -22.27
C ALA A 85 -25.04 -6.58 -21.05
N VAL A 86 -25.98 -7.04 -20.22
CA VAL A 86 -26.39 -6.33 -18.99
C VAL A 86 -25.21 -6.19 -18.03
N VAL A 87 -24.50 -7.29 -17.75
CA VAL A 87 -23.33 -7.28 -16.86
C VAL A 87 -22.20 -6.44 -17.46
N GLY A 88 -21.99 -6.50 -18.78
CA GLY A 88 -20.99 -5.70 -19.50
C GLY A 88 -21.25 -4.20 -19.38
N ILE A 89 -22.51 -3.77 -19.50
CA ILE A 89 -22.90 -2.36 -19.31
C ILE A 89 -22.62 -1.93 -17.86
N ILE A 90 -23.03 -2.73 -16.87
CA ILE A 90 -22.77 -2.45 -15.45
C ILE A 90 -21.26 -2.33 -15.20
N SER A 91 -20.47 -3.28 -15.72
CA SER A 91 -19.01 -3.27 -15.62
C SER A 91 -18.40 -2.04 -16.27
N PHE A 92 -18.88 -1.63 -17.44
CA PHE A 92 -18.38 -0.44 -18.14
C PHE A 92 -18.55 0.82 -17.27
N PHE A 93 -19.72 1.01 -16.66
CA PHE A 93 -19.95 2.16 -15.77
C PHE A 93 -19.07 2.11 -14.52
N LEU A 94 -19.00 0.96 -13.83
CA LEU A 94 -18.17 0.80 -12.63
C LEU A 94 -16.70 1.10 -12.90
N VAL A 95 -16.13 0.51 -13.95
CA VAL A 95 -14.72 0.72 -14.33
C VAL A 95 -14.50 2.17 -14.76
N SER A 96 -15.40 2.75 -15.55
CA SER A 96 -15.26 4.14 -15.99
C SER A 96 -15.32 5.12 -14.83
N SER A 97 -16.21 4.90 -13.85
CA SER A 97 -16.31 5.71 -12.64
C SER A 97 -15.05 5.59 -11.78
N ALA A 98 -14.54 4.37 -11.58
CA ALA A 98 -13.30 4.16 -10.83
C ALA A 98 -12.10 4.87 -11.51
N LEU A 99 -11.98 4.74 -12.83
CA LEU A 99 -10.92 5.42 -13.60
C LEU A 99 -11.07 6.94 -13.57
N ALA A 100 -12.30 7.46 -13.60
CA ALA A 100 -12.54 8.89 -13.49
C ALA A 100 -12.12 9.45 -12.13
N GLU A 101 -12.38 8.71 -11.05
CA GLU A 101 -12.01 9.11 -9.70
C GLU A 101 -10.48 9.07 -9.48
N LEU A 102 -9.83 8.00 -9.95
CA LEU A 102 -8.37 7.88 -9.88
C LEU A 102 -7.65 8.99 -10.66
N LYS A 103 -8.25 9.50 -11.75
CA LYS A 103 -7.70 10.63 -12.50
C LYS A 103 -7.87 11.97 -11.79
N LYS A 104 -8.87 12.12 -10.94
CA LYS A 104 -9.13 13.34 -10.15
C LYS A 104 -8.31 13.37 -8.87
N THR A 105 -7.97 12.20 -8.34
CA THR A 105 -7.20 12.08 -7.12
C THR A 105 -5.73 12.33 -7.42
N ASP A 106 -5.17 13.39 -6.84
CA ASP A 106 -3.74 13.61 -6.89
C ASP A 106 -3.06 12.64 -5.93
N LEU A 107 -2.48 11.57 -6.50
CA LEU A 107 -1.83 10.51 -5.73
C LEU A 107 -0.38 10.86 -5.36
N ALA A 108 0.14 12.00 -5.82
CA ALA A 108 1.49 12.42 -5.49
C ALA A 108 1.52 13.01 -4.05
N PRO A 109 2.43 12.54 -3.17
CA PRO A 109 2.61 13.12 -1.86
C PRO A 109 3.41 14.43 -1.98
N HIS A 110 2.74 15.50 -2.42
CA HIS A 110 3.38 16.80 -2.71
C HIS A 110 4.16 17.34 -1.52
N GLU A 111 3.56 17.33 -0.33
CA GLU A 111 4.19 17.78 0.92
C GLU A 111 5.52 17.05 1.20
N THR A 112 5.56 15.74 0.97
CA THR A 112 6.78 14.93 1.19
C THR A 112 7.83 15.19 0.11
N VAL A 113 7.40 15.45 -1.13
CA VAL A 113 8.32 15.80 -2.22
C VAL A 113 8.88 17.21 -2.02
N GLU A 114 8.08 18.13 -1.51
CA GLU A 114 8.48 19.51 -1.20
C GLU A 114 9.46 19.54 -0.03
N SER A 115 9.18 18.84 1.07
CA SER A 115 10.11 18.76 2.21
C SER A 115 11.48 18.19 1.81
N ILE A 116 11.52 17.15 0.96
CA ILE A 116 12.78 16.58 0.46
C ILE A 116 13.54 17.58 -0.42
N LYS A 117 12.84 18.43 -1.20
CA LYS A 117 13.49 19.46 -2.02
C LYS A 117 14.09 20.57 -1.16
N GLU A 118 13.36 21.02 -0.14
CA GLU A 118 13.83 22.02 0.82
C GLU A 118 15.08 21.52 1.56
N ASP A 119 15.05 20.28 2.06
CA ASP A 119 16.19 19.65 2.72
C ASP A 119 17.42 19.56 1.79
N ALA A 120 17.20 19.22 0.51
CA ALA A 120 18.26 19.15 -0.48
C ALA A 120 18.83 20.53 -0.87
N GLN A 121 18.01 21.57 -0.87
CA GLN A 121 18.46 22.95 -1.08
C GLN A 121 19.26 23.46 0.12
N TRP A 122 18.77 23.25 1.34
CA TRP A 122 19.48 23.63 2.55
C TRP A 122 20.87 22.99 2.63
N LEU A 123 20.99 21.70 2.28
CA LEU A 123 22.27 21.00 2.21
C LEU A 123 23.21 21.57 1.13
N LYS A 124 22.69 22.05 0.00
CA LYS A 124 23.51 22.68 -1.05
C LYS A 124 24.05 24.03 -0.62
N ASP A 125 23.22 24.85 0.02
CA ASP A 125 23.60 26.19 0.47
C ASP A 125 24.63 26.14 1.61
N GLN A 126 24.63 25.07 2.41
CA GLN A 126 25.59 24.87 3.50
C GLN A 126 26.98 24.43 3.01
N VAL A 127 27.09 23.85 1.80
CA VAL A 127 28.34 23.32 1.21
C VAL A 127 28.92 24.28 0.15
N SER A 128 28.13 25.24 -0.30
CA SER A 128 28.54 26.39 -1.12
C SER A 128 29.20 27.49 -0.30
#